data_AF-A0A239WAB8-F1
#
_entry.id   AF-A0A239WAB8-F1
#
_cell.length_a   1.000
_cell.length_b   1.000
_cell.length_c   1.000
_cell.angle_alpha   90.00
_cell.angle_beta   90.00
_cell.angle_gamma   90.00
#
_symmetry.space_group_name_H-M   'P 1'
#
loop_
_entity.id
_entity.type
_entity.pdbx_description
1 polymer ?
#
loop_
_entity_poly.entity_id
_entity_poly.type
_entity_poly.pdbx_seq_one_letter_code
_entity_poly.pdbx_strand_id
1 'polypeptide(L)'
;MPSRIITTDRAGRIWNRITWCCLLIFVLSGLVAMLVQTTLPANLGYPQLHSPGVPDSVTYTVIACEIAAFLVPALLATSCGRKASRLGYSARGAVLIAWAVFAVVTLLVVVLSFVS
;
A
#
# COMPACT_ATOMS: atom_id res chain seq x y z
N MET A 1 -7.43 -15.57 -39.94
CA MET A 1 -7.87 -14.64 -38.88
C MET A 1 -6.73 -14.43 -37.87
N PRO A 2 -5.88 -13.39 -38.01
CA PRO A 2 -4.76 -13.12 -37.09
C PRO A 2 -5.09 -12.12 -35.96
N SER A 3 -6.29 -11.54 -35.93
CA SER A 3 -6.61 -10.39 -35.06
C SER A 3 -6.65 -10.69 -33.57
N ARG A 4 -6.84 -11.96 -33.17
CA ARG A 4 -7.01 -12.35 -31.76
C ARG A 4 -5.70 -12.36 -30.96
N ILE A 5 -4.56 -12.58 -31.62
CA ILE A 5 -3.24 -12.67 -30.98
C ILE A 5 -2.67 -11.27 -30.70
N ILE A 6 -2.90 -10.32 -31.60
CA ILE A 6 -2.41 -8.93 -31.50
C ILE A 6 -3.10 -8.18 -30.34
N THR A 7 -4.39 -8.46 -30.09
CA THR A 7 -5.15 -7.82 -29.00
C THR A 7 -4.74 -8.33 -27.62
N THR A 8 -4.48 -9.63 -27.48
CA THR A 8 -3.95 -10.22 -26.23
C THR A 8 -2.55 -9.71 -25.89
N ASP A 9 -1.71 -9.47 -26.88
CA ASP A 9 -0.35 -8.96 -26.69
C ASP A 9 -0.33 -7.51 -26.16
N ARG A 10 -1.15 -6.63 -26.75
CA ARG A 10 -1.33 -5.26 -26.26
C ARG A 10 -1.92 -5.22 -24.86
N ALA A 11 -2.94 -6.05 -24.59
CA ALA A 11 -3.59 -6.09 -23.29
C ALA A 11 -2.61 -6.51 -22.18
N GLY A 12 -1.81 -7.56 -22.40
CA GLY A 12 -0.82 -8.03 -21.43
C GLY A 12 0.24 -6.98 -21.10
N ARG A 13 0.73 -6.25 -22.11
CA ARG A 13 1.71 -5.16 -21.92
C ARG A 13 1.15 -3.99 -21.12
N ILE A 14 -0.12 -3.63 -21.34
CA ILE A 14 -0.81 -2.58 -20.58
C ILE A 14 -0.95 -3.00 -19.11
N TRP A 15 -1.42 -4.23 -18.84
CA TRP A 15 -1.55 -4.72 -17.46
C TRP A 15 -0.21 -4.80 -16.72
N ASN A 16 0.88 -5.15 -17.40
CA ASN A 16 2.22 -5.10 -16.81
C ASN A 16 2.59 -3.67 -16.41
N ARG A 17 2.40 -2.68 -17.30
CA ARG A 17 2.66 -1.27 -17.00
C ARG A 17 1.79 -0.75 -15.85
N ILE A 18 0.51 -1.09 -15.84
CA ILE A 18 -0.41 -0.74 -14.73
C ILE A 18 0.11 -1.29 -13.41
N THR A 19 0.60 -2.54 -13.39
CA THR A 19 1.15 -3.17 -12.18
C THR A 19 2.35 -2.40 -11.64
N TRP A 20 3.21 -1.86 -12.50
CA TRP A 20 4.30 -0.97 -12.11
C TRP A 20 3.82 0.41 -11.65
N CYS A 21 2.83 0.99 -12.34
CA CYS A 21 2.22 2.26 -11.94
C CYS A 21 1.53 2.18 -10.57
N CYS A 22 1.02 1.00 -10.17
CA CYS A 22 0.45 0.79 -8.84
C CYS A 22 1.47 1.09 -7.72
N LEU A 23 2.78 0.99 -7.98
CA LEU A 23 3.79 1.35 -6.98
C LEU A 23 3.76 2.85 -6.63
N LEU A 24 3.30 3.71 -7.53
CA LEU A 24 3.15 5.15 -7.24
C LEU A 24 2.09 5.42 -6.17
N ILE A 25 1.14 4.49 -5.97
CA ILE A 25 0.08 4.62 -4.96
C ILE A 25 0.68 4.58 -3.55
N PHE A 26 1.86 3.98 -3.35
CA PHE A 26 2.56 4.05 -2.06
C PHE A 26 2.84 5.48 -1.59
N VAL A 27 3.05 6.42 -2.52
CA VAL A 27 3.23 7.85 -2.18
C VAL A 27 1.93 8.41 -1.60
N LEU A 28 0.80 8.12 -2.23
CA LEU A 28 -0.52 8.54 -1.75
C LEU A 28 -0.85 7.87 -0.40
N SER A 29 -0.53 6.59 -0.23
CA SER A 29 -0.67 5.89 1.05
C SER A 29 0.16 6.54 2.16
N GLY A 30 1.38 7.00 1.86
CA GLY A 30 2.20 7.75 2.82
C GLY A 30 1.58 9.08 3.22
N LEU A 31 1.02 9.83 2.28
CA LEU A 31 0.29 11.07 2.59
C LEU A 31 -0.95 10.81 3.45
N VAL A 32 -1.69 9.75 3.16
CA VAL A 32 -2.86 9.33 3.96
C VAL A 32 -2.43 8.92 5.37
N ALA A 33 -1.34 8.15 5.51
CA ALA A 33 -0.80 7.77 6.81
C ALA A 33 -0.43 9.00 7.65
N MET A 34 0.28 9.97 7.07
CA MET A 34 0.61 11.23 7.75
C MET A 34 -0.65 12.03 8.14
N LEU A 35 -1.67 12.04 7.28
CA LEU A 35 -2.94 12.69 7.58
C LEU A 35 -3.63 12.00 8.77
N VAL A 36 -3.64 10.66 8.82
CA VAL A 36 -4.26 9.92 9.93
C VAL A 36 -3.51 10.16 11.24
N GLN A 37 -2.18 10.15 11.22
CA GLN A 37 -1.36 10.44 12.41
C GLN A 37 -1.62 11.84 12.99
N THR A 38 -1.92 12.81 12.14
CA THR A 38 -2.11 14.21 12.57
C THR A 38 -3.56 14.53 12.91
N THR A 39 -4.50 14.09 12.07
CA THR A 39 -5.91 14.48 12.18
C THR A 39 -6.70 13.60 13.13
N LEU A 40 -6.41 12.30 13.24
CA LEU A 40 -7.19 11.40 14.10
C LEU A 40 -7.04 11.77 15.59
N PRO A 41 -5.81 11.98 16.13
CA PRO A 41 -5.66 12.42 17.52
C PRO A 41 -6.21 13.82 17.75
N ALA A 42 -5.98 14.75 16.82
CA ALA A 42 -6.45 16.13 16.92
C ALA A 42 -8.00 16.19 16.99
N ASN A 43 -8.69 15.39 16.18
CA ASN A 43 -10.16 15.29 16.21
C ASN A 43 -10.70 14.66 17.50
N LEU A 44 -9.89 13.85 18.19
CA LEU A 44 -10.20 13.26 19.49
C LEU A 44 -9.79 14.17 20.66
N GLY A 45 -9.24 15.36 20.39
CA GLY A 45 -8.82 16.34 21.40
C GLY A 45 -7.43 16.09 21.99
N TYR A 46 -6.65 15.18 21.41
CA TYR A 46 -5.29 14.87 21.85
C TYR A 46 -4.25 15.69 21.08
N PRO A 47 -3.25 16.28 21.77
CA PRO A 47 -2.26 17.14 21.11
C PRO A 47 -1.35 16.35 20.17
N GLN A 48 -0.89 15.15 20.57
CA GLN A 48 -0.03 14.26 19.78
C GLN A 48 -0.20 12.80 20.22
N LEU A 49 0.04 11.84 19.32
CA LEU A 49 0.21 10.42 19.69
C LEU A 49 1.35 10.27 20.71
N HIS A 50 1.20 9.34 21.66
CA HIS A 50 2.15 9.05 22.76
C HIS A 50 2.33 10.20 23.79
N SER A 51 1.49 11.25 23.73
CA SER A 51 1.46 12.27 24.79
C SER A 51 0.90 11.69 26.10
N PRO A 52 1.35 12.15 27.28
CA PRO A 52 0.77 11.77 28.56
C PRO A 52 -0.75 11.99 28.57
N GLY A 53 -1.52 10.94 28.86
CA GLY A 53 -3.00 10.99 28.90
C GLY A 53 -3.72 10.54 27.63
N VAL A 54 -3.00 10.15 26.56
CA VAL A 54 -3.60 9.52 25.38
C VAL A 54 -3.83 8.02 25.64
N PRO A 55 -5.04 7.49 25.44
CA PRO A 55 -5.29 6.06 25.56
C PRO A 55 -4.55 5.25 24.49
N ASP A 56 -3.97 4.12 24.89
CA ASP A 56 -3.26 3.20 23.98
C ASP A 56 -4.14 2.74 22.81
N SER A 57 -5.46 2.65 23.01
CA SER A 57 -6.42 2.30 21.97
C SER A 57 -6.41 3.28 20.79
N VAL A 58 -6.17 4.57 21.03
CA VAL A 58 -6.04 5.59 19.97
C VAL A 58 -4.78 5.33 19.17
N THR A 59 -3.66 5.05 19.85
CA THR A 59 -2.39 4.70 19.22
C THR A 59 -2.51 3.45 18.35
N TYR A 60 -3.10 2.36 18.86
CA TYR A 60 -3.31 1.14 18.08
C TYR A 60 -4.23 1.36 16.88
N THR A 61 -5.24 2.24 16.99
CA THR A 61 -6.15 2.56 15.88
C THR A 61 -5.41 3.27 14.75
N VAL A 62 -4.56 4.25 15.09
CA VAL A 62 -3.72 4.96 14.10
C VAL A 62 -2.79 3.99 13.38
N ILE A 63 -2.09 3.14 14.14
CA ILE A 63 -1.19 2.11 13.60
C ILE A 63 -1.94 1.17 12.64
N ALA A 64 -3.12 0.69 13.05
CA ALA A 64 -3.93 -0.18 12.21
C ALA A 64 -4.37 0.50 10.90
N CYS A 65 -4.75 1.78 10.96
CA CYS A 65 -5.10 2.57 9.79
C CYS A 65 -3.91 2.78 8.84
N GLU A 66 -2.71 3.02 9.35
CA GLU A 66 -1.51 3.15 8.53
C GLU A 66 -1.17 1.85 7.80
N ILE A 67 -1.15 0.74 8.53
CA ILE A 67 -0.90 -0.59 7.95
C ILE A 67 -1.94 -0.86 6.86
N ALA A 68 -3.22 -0.55 7.11
CA ALA A 68 -4.28 -0.70 6.11
C ALA A 68 -4.04 0.19 4.87
N ALA A 69 -3.62 1.45 5.05
CA ALA A 69 -3.34 2.36 3.95
C ALA A 69 -2.20 1.84 3.05
N PHE A 70 -1.18 1.23 3.64
CA PHE A 70 -0.04 0.65 2.91
C PHE A 70 -0.32 -0.75 2.35
N LEU A 71 -1.34 -1.45 2.86
CA LEU A 71 -1.76 -2.75 2.33
C LEU A 71 -2.46 -2.61 0.97
N VAL A 72 -3.23 -1.54 0.76
CA VAL A 72 -4.01 -1.32 -0.47
C VAL A 72 -3.14 -1.36 -1.75
N PRO A 73 -2.02 -0.63 -1.85
CA PRO A 73 -1.14 -0.70 -3.01
C PRO A 73 -0.59 -2.11 -3.29
N ALA A 74 -0.22 -2.86 -2.24
CA ALA A 74 0.29 -4.23 -2.37
C ALA A 74 -0.77 -5.19 -2.93
N LEU A 75 -2.02 -5.07 -2.46
CA LEU A 75 -3.15 -5.83 -3.00
C LEU A 75 -3.45 -5.45 -4.45
N LEU A 76 -3.44 -4.16 -4.77
CA LEU A 76 -3.65 -3.67 -6.14
C LEU A 76 -2.58 -4.19 -7.10
N ALA A 77 -1.29 -4.09 -6.74
CA ALA A 77 -0.20 -4.64 -7.53
C ALA A 77 -0.37 -6.16 -7.73
N THR A 78 -0.76 -6.90 -6.69
CA THR A 78 -1.01 -8.35 -6.78
C THR A 78 -2.17 -8.67 -7.74
N SER A 79 -3.28 -7.94 -7.65
CA SER A 79 -4.44 -8.14 -8.52
C SER A 79 -4.12 -7.85 -9.99
N CYS A 80 -3.40 -6.76 -10.26
CA CYS A 80 -2.95 -6.39 -11.61
C CYS A 80 -1.94 -7.41 -12.16
N GLY A 81 -0.99 -7.84 -11.32
CA GLY A 81 0.01 -8.83 -11.69
C GLY A 81 -0.58 -10.20 -12.01
N ARG A 82 -1.61 -10.66 -11.26
CA ARG A 82 -2.35 -11.88 -11.60
C ARG A 82 -3.02 -11.77 -12.96
N LYS A 83 -3.58 -10.59 -13.29
CA LYS A 83 -4.22 -10.36 -14.59
C LYS A 83 -3.22 -10.33 -15.74
N ALA A 84 -2.05 -9.71 -15.55
CA ALA A 84 -0.94 -9.76 -16.51
C ALA A 84 -0.45 -11.20 -16.74
N SER A 85 -0.29 -11.98 -15.67
CA SER A 85 0.17 -13.38 -15.74
C SER A 85 -0.79 -14.28 -16.50
N ARG A 86 -2.11 -14.08 -16.36
CA ARG A 86 -3.11 -14.81 -17.17
C ARG A 86 -3.01 -14.52 -18.67
N LEU A 87 -2.40 -13.40 -19.05
CA LEU A 87 -2.19 -13.00 -20.44
C LEU A 87 -0.78 -13.34 -20.96
N GLY A 88 0.00 -14.12 -20.21
CA GLY A 88 1.35 -14.54 -20.60
C GLY A 88 2.47 -13.54 -20.25
N TYR A 89 2.16 -12.49 -19.49
CA TYR A 89 3.12 -11.45 -19.12
C TYR A 89 3.46 -11.52 -17.63
N SER A 90 4.76 -11.66 -17.31
CA SER A 90 5.23 -11.66 -15.93
C SER A 90 5.30 -10.23 -15.37
N ALA A 91 4.54 -9.97 -14.31
CA ALA A 91 4.66 -8.76 -13.48
C ALA A 91 5.16 -9.10 -12.06
N ARG A 92 5.83 -10.24 -11.90
CA ARG A 92 6.25 -10.78 -10.60
C ARG A 92 7.17 -9.84 -9.84
N GLY A 93 8.04 -9.12 -10.55
CA GLY A 93 8.94 -8.12 -9.95
C GLY A 93 8.21 -6.98 -9.24
N ALA A 94 7.23 -6.36 -9.92
CA ALA A 94 6.43 -5.28 -9.34
C ALA A 94 5.63 -5.74 -8.11
N VAL A 95 5.07 -6.96 -8.16
CA VAL A 95 4.36 -7.55 -7.02
C VAL A 95 5.29 -7.77 -5.83
N LEU A 96 6.48 -8.33 -6.06
CA LEU A 96 7.49 -8.54 -5.01
C LEU A 96 7.93 -7.21 -4.37
N ILE A 97 8.18 -6.18 -5.19
CA ILE A 97 8.54 -4.85 -4.69
C ILE A 97 7.41 -4.28 -3.83
N ALA A 98 6.16 -4.39 -4.28
CA ALA A 98 5.01 -3.88 -3.51
C ALA A 98 4.89 -4.55 -2.14
N TRP A 99 5.03 -5.88 -2.08
CA TRP A 99 5.01 -6.61 -0.80
C TRP A 99 6.23 -6.32 0.08
N ALA A 100 7.41 -6.15 -0.52
CA ALA A 100 8.61 -5.77 0.22
C ALA A 100 8.46 -4.38 0.86
N VAL A 101 7.96 -3.40 0.11
CA VAL A 101 7.69 -2.05 0.64
C VAL A 101 6.66 -2.11 1.77
N PHE A 102 5.56 -2.83 1.57
CA PHE A 102 4.54 -3.01 2.61
C PHE A 102 5.10 -3.65 3.89
N ALA A 103 5.91 -4.71 3.77
CA ALA A 103 6.51 -5.39 4.90
C ALA A 103 7.49 -4.48 5.66
N VAL A 104 8.35 -3.76 4.94
CA VAL A 104 9.31 -2.81 5.54
C VAL A 104 8.58 -1.70 6.28
N VAL A 105 7.56 -1.09 5.66
CA VAL A 105 6.79 -0.01 6.30
C VAL A 105 6.03 -0.52 7.52
N THR A 106 5.37 -1.67 7.42
CA THR A 106 4.65 -2.27 8.55
C THR A 106 5.59 -2.56 9.72
N LEU A 107 6.77 -3.12 9.43
CA LEU A 107 7.77 -3.39 10.46
C LEU A 107 8.29 -2.08 11.09
N LEU A 108 8.54 -1.04 10.29
CA LEU A 108 8.95 0.27 10.81
C LEU A 108 7.89 0.88 11.71
N VAL A 109 6.62 0.91 11.27
CA VAL A 109 5.50 1.45 12.07
C VAL A 109 5.41 0.71 13.40
N VAL A 110 5.39 -0.63 13.36
CA VAL A 110 5.29 -1.47 14.57
C VAL A 110 6.48 -1.24 15.50
N VAL A 111 7.72 -1.28 15.00
CA VAL A 111 8.92 -1.08 15.82
C VAL A 111 8.94 0.31 16.44
N LEU A 112 8.64 1.35 15.66
CA LEU A 112 8.61 2.72 16.16
C LEU A 112 7.57 2.87 17.26
N SER A 113 6.38 2.28 17.12
CA SER A 113 5.33 2.31 18.15
C SER A 113 5.68 1.62 19.46
N PHE A 114 6.67 0.71 19.48
CA PHE A 114 7.16 0.09 20.72
C PHE A 114 8.35 0.82 21.34
N VAL A 115 8.98 1.72 20.58
CA VAL A 115 10.16 2.49 21.02
C VAL A 115 9.80 3.93 21.39
N SER A 116 8.63 4.43 20.98
CA SER A 116 8.09 5.76 21.30
C SER A 116 7.18 5.75 22.51
#